data_AF-B5J7D5-F1
#
_entry.id   AF-B5J7D5-F1
#
_cell.length_a   1.000
_cell.length_b   1.000
_cell.length_c   1.000
_cell.angle_alpha   90.00
_cell.angle_beta   90.00
_cell.angle_gamma   90.00
#
_symmetry.space_group_name_H-M   'P 1'
#
loop_
_entity.id
_entity.type
_entity.pdbx_description
1 polymer ?
#
loop_
_entity_poly.entity_id
_entity_poly.type
_entity_poly.pdbx_seq_one_letter_code
_entity_poly.pdbx_strand_id
1 'polypeptide(L)'
;MRFAFIDVWKEEWPVEFLCRVMRVTSRGFRAWRVRPMSQRQRDDMVILAHIREQHRLSLQSYGRPRMTEELQELGLKVGHRRVGRLMGENGIKIIRTQKYKATTDSNHTFNIAPNLLDQDFSATGPNQKWAGDISYIWTSEGWLYLAVILDLYSRRVIGWAVSNRMKKDLAIRALDMAVALRQPPEDCIHHTDRGSQYCSNEYQKRLSKHGFKISMSGKGNCYDCEYGIAA
;
A
#
# COMPACT_ATOMS: atom_id res chain seq x y z
N MET A 1 -32.70 -4.78 24.04
CA MET A 1 -33.45 -5.06 22.79
C MET A 1 -34.98 -5.14 22.96
N ARG A 2 -35.55 -5.22 24.18
CA ARG A 2 -37.03 -5.30 24.35
C ARG A 2 -37.79 -4.01 24.00
N PHE A 3 -37.31 -2.85 24.46
CA PHE A 3 -37.97 -1.57 24.16
C PHE A 3 -37.82 -1.13 22.70
N ALA A 4 -36.67 -1.39 22.08
CA ALA A 4 -36.46 -1.10 20.66
C ALA A 4 -37.43 -1.89 19.76
N PHE A 5 -37.70 -3.15 20.08
CA PHE A 5 -38.71 -3.95 19.40
C PHE A 5 -40.10 -3.30 19.53
N ILE A 6 -40.50 -2.89 20.75
CA ILE A 6 -41.79 -2.22 20.95
C ILE A 6 -41.88 -0.92 20.14
N ASP A 7 -40.79 -0.17 20.03
CA ASP A 7 -40.79 1.12 19.29
C ASP A 7 -40.93 0.96 17.78
N VAL A 8 -40.43 -0.14 17.21
CA VAL A 8 -40.56 -0.47 15.78
C VAL A 8 -41.98 -0.89 15.44
N TRP A 9 -42.63 -1.69 16.30
CA TRP A 9 -43.93 -2.33 16.00
C TRP A 9 -45.15 -1.58 16.59
N LYS A 10 -44.94 -0.46 17.27
CA LYS A 10 -46.02 0.32 17.95
C LYS A 10 -47.09 0.87 17.02
N GLU A 11 -46.80 1.04 15.73
CA GLU A 11 -47.74 1.54 14.72
C GLU A 11 -48.68 0.43 14.22
N GLU A 12 -48.23 -0.82 14.30
CA GLU A 12 -49.01 -2.00 13.87
C GLU A 12 -49.80 -2.63 15.03
N TRP A 13 -49.28 -2.56 16.26
CA TRP A 13 -49.88 -3.21 17.43
C TRP A 13 -49.95 -2.27 18.64
N PRO A 14 -50.99 -2.38 19.49
CA PRO A 14 -51.09 -1.57 20.71
C PRO A 14 -49.87 -1.74 21.62
N VAL A 15 -49.32 -0.61 22.09
CA VAL A 15 -48.11 -0.57 22.93
C VAL A 15 -48.30 -1.38 24.21
N GLU A 16 -49.48 -1.36 24.82
CA GLU A 16 -49.84 -2.13 26.01
C GLU A 16 -49.75 -3.65 25.76
N PHE A 17 -50.19 -4.10 24.58
CA PHE A 17 -50.10 -5.48 24.17
C PHE A 17 -48.64 -5.90 23.98
N LEU A 18 -47.86 -5.11 23.25
CA LEU A 18 -46.42 -5.35 23.04
C LEU A 18 -45.63 -5.34 24.36
N CYS A 19 -45.95 -4.41 25.28
CA CYS A 19 -45.35 -4.37 26.62
C CYS A 19 -45.63 -5.66 27.41
N ARG A 20 -46.87 -6.17 27.36
CA ARG A 20 -47.26 -7.42 28.02
C ARG A 20 -46.52 -8.62 27.45
N VAL A 21 -46.47 -8.75 26.12
CA VAL A 21 -45.76 -9.85 25.42
C VAL A 21 -44.27 -9.83 25.77
N MET A 22 -43.64 -8.66 25.75
CA MET A 22 -42.22 -8.48 26.03
C MET A 22 -41.88 -8.47 27.53
N ARG A 23 -42.88 -8.62 28.41
CA ARG A 23 -42.76 -8.59 29.88
C ARG A 23 -42.04 -7.34 30.39
N VAL A 24 -42.46 -6.17 29.91
CA VAL A 24 -41.96 -4.85 30.34
C VAL A 24 -43.12 -3.92 30.68
N THR A 25 -42.85 -2.84 31.42
CA THR A 25 -43.89 -1.86 31.78
C THR A 25 -44.01 -0.76 30.73
N SER A 26 -45.24 -0.28 30.52
CA SER A 26 -45.51 0.88 29.65
C SER A 26 -44.80 2.15 30.14
N ARG A 27 -44.71 2.34 31.46
CA ARG A 27 -43.92 3.42 32.08
C ARG A 27 -42.43 3.31 31.75
N GLY A 28 -41.87 2.10 31.81
CA GLY A 28 -40.48 1.83 31.43
C GLY A 28 -40.21 2.10 29.96
N PHE A 29 -41.13 1.73 29.07
CA PHE A 29 -41.05 2.03 27.64
C PHE A 29 -41.09 3.55 27.37
N ARG A 30 -42.03 4.27 27.98
CA ARG A 30 -42.10 5.75 27.86
C ARG A 30 -40.82 6.41 28.37
N ALA A 31 -40.32 5.99 29.52
CA ALA A 31 -39.07 6.50 30.10
C ALA A 31 -37.86 6.20 29.20
N TRP A 32 -37.81 5.02 28.58
CA TRP A 32 -36.77 4.67 27.61
C TRP A 32 -36.83 5.55 26.36
N ARG A 33 -38.04 5.86 25.86
CA ARG A 33 -38.24 6.66 24.64
C ARG A 33 -37.82 8.12 24.78
N VAL A 34 -38.03 8.71 25.96
CA VAL A 34 -37.62 10.10 26.25
C VAL A 34 -36.23 10.20 26.88
N ARG A 35 -35.53 9.06 27.05
CA ARG A 35 -34.24 9.04 27.73
C ARG A 35 -33.21 9.83 26.90
N PRO A 36 -32.59 10.88 27.45
CA PRO A 36 -31.55 11.60 26.73
C PRO A 36 -30.35 10.69 26.49
N MET A 37 -29.58 11.00 25.45
CA MET A 37 -28.32 10.31 25.19
C MET A 37 -27.42 10.35 26.43
N SER A 38 -26.95 9.18 26.84
CA SER A 38 -25.99 9.04 27.93
C SER A 38 -24.67 9.74 27.58
N GLN A 39 -23.91 10.14 28.61
CA GLN A 39 -22.60 10.77 28.40
C GLN A 39 -21.70 9.93 27.48
N ARG A 40 -21.69 8.61 27.69
CA ARG A 40 -20.95 7.66 26.85
C ARG A 40 -21.34 7.70 25.37
N GLN A 41 -22.63 7.87 25.07
CA GLN A 41 -23.10 8.00 23.68
C GLN A 41 -22.66 9.33 23.05
N ARG A 42 -22.64 10.41 23.84
CA ARG A 42 -22.10 11.70 23.37
C ARG A 42 -20.61 11.59 23.07
N ASP A 43 -19.84 10.98 23.97
CA ASP A 43 -18.41 10.75 23.77
C ASP A 43 -18.15 9.84 22.54
N ASP A 44 -18.99 8.82 22.33
CA ASP A 44 -18.93 7.97 21.14
C ASP A 44 -19.17 8.75 19.85
N MET A 45 -20.08 9.74 19.85
CA MET A 45 -20.30 10.61 18.69
C MET A 45 -19.08 11.47 18.36
N VAL A 46 -18.41 12.02 19.38
CA VAL A 46 -17.17 12.78 19.19
C VAL A 46 -16.08 11.89 18.58
N ILE A 47 -15.87 10.70 19.14
CA ILE A 47 -14.89 9.75 18.62
C ILE A 47 -15.24 9.32 17.18
N LEU A 48 -16.53 9.08 16.90
CA LEU A 48 -16.99 8.70 15.57
C LEU A 48 -16.73 9.80 14.53
N ALA A 49 -16.88 11.08 14.89
CA ALA A 49 -16.55 12.19 14.01
C ALA A 49 -15.06 12.17 13.62
N HIS A 50 -14.17 11.95 14.60
CA HIS A 50 -12.74 11.81 14.33
C HIS A 50 -12.41 10.56 13.50
N ILE A 51 -13.07 9.43 13.76
CA ILE A 51 -12.90 8.21 12.95
C ILE A 51 -13.26 8.48 11.49
N ARG A 52 -14.38 9.18 11.23
CA ARG A 52 -14.82 9.50 9.86
C ARG A 52 -13.83 10.43 9.16
N GLU A 53 -13.33 11.44 9.87
CA GLU A 53 -12.36 12.36 9.30
C GLU A 53 -11.04 11.65 8.97
N GLN A 54 -10.52 10.84 9.90
CA GLN A 54 -9.30 10.07 9.66
C GLN A 54 -9.48 9.02 8.55
N HIS A 55 -10.65 8.39 8.47
CA HIS A 55 -10.99 7.46 7.37
C HIS A 55 -11.01 8.17 6.02
N ARG A 56 -11.52 9.40 5.95
CA ARG A 56 -11.52 10.25 4.74
C ARG A 56 -10.10 10.67 4.36
N LEU A 57 -9.31 11.18 5.32
CA LEU A 57 -7.94 11.65 5.10
C LEU A 57 -7.00 10.51 4.66
N SER A 58 -7.17 9.32 5.23
CA SER A 58 -6.37 8.14 4.88
C SER A 58 -6.84 7.41 3.62
N LEU A 59 -7.75 7.99 2.83
CA LEU A 59 -8.34 7.36 1.65
C LEU A 59 -8.88 5.95 1.93
N GLN A 60 -9.48 5.77 3.11
CA GLN A 60 -10.11 4.53 3.56
C GLN A 60 -9.14 3.35 3.78
N SER A 61 -7.84 3.63 3.89
CA SER A 61 -6.80 2.61 4.08
C SER A 61 -6.63 2.17 5.54
N TYR A 62 -7.00 3.01 6.51
CA TYR A 62 -6.72 2.75 7.92
C TYR A 62 -7.72 1.79 8.55
N GLY A 63 -7.17 0.69 9.08
CA GLY A 63 -7.89 -0.28 9.90
C GLY A 63 -7.92 0.09 11.38
N ARG A 64 -8.63 -0.74 12.16
CA ARG A 64 -8.77 -0.58 13.62
C ARG A 64 -7.44 -0.27 14.35
N PRO A 65 -6.30 -0.95 14.09
CA PRO A 65 -5.06 -0.65 14.80
C PRO A 65 -4.59 0.79 14.58
N ARG A 66 -4.33 1.15 13.32
CA ARG A 66 -3.85 2.47 12.91
C ARG A 66 -4.82 3.59 13.25
N MET A 67 -6.12 3.36 13.05
CA MET A 67 -7.17 4.29 13.48
C MET A 67 -7.13 4.56 14.99
N THR A 68 -6.77 3.57 15.81
CA THR A 68 -6.68 3.78 17.26
C THR A 68 -5.46 4.61 17.64
N GLU A 69 -4.33 4.39 16.99
CA GLU A 69 -3.09 5.16 17.19
C GLU A 69 -3.30 6.63 16.82
N GLU A 70 -3.86 6.92 15.64
CA GLU A 70 -4.16 8.29 15.19
C GLU A 70 -5.09 9.03 16.17
N LEU A 71 -6.11 8.35 16.69
CA LEU A 71 -7.01 8.97 17.68
C LEU A 71 -6.30 9.24 19.01
N GLN A 72 -5.37 8.38 19.42
CA GLN A 72 -4.56 8.59 20.62
C GLN A 72 -3.57 9.75 20.44
N GLU A 73 -2.97 9.89 19.27
CA GLU A 73 -2.10 11.03 18.91
C GLU A 73 -2.87 12.36 18.91
N LEU A 74 -4.14 12.35 18.49
CA LEU A 74 -5.05 13.49 18.62
C LEU A 74 -5.48 13.78 20.08
N GLY A 75 -4.98 13.02 21.05
CA GLY A 75 -5.25 13.19 22.48
C GLY A 75 -6.52 12.49 22.98
N LEU A 76 -7.18 11.66 22.17
CA LEU A 76 -8.36 10.92 22.58
C LEU A 76 -7.98 9.63 23.31
N LYS A 77 -8.43 9.49 24.57
CA LYS A 77 -8.26 8.25 25.35
C LYS A 77 -9.23 7.17 24.86
N VAL A 78 -8.89 6.49 23.76
CA VAL A 78 -9.71 5.44 23.15
C VAL A 78 -8.91 4.14 22.95
N GLY A 79 -9.57 3.00 23.16
CA GLY A 79 -8.99 1.67 22.95
C GLY A 79 -9.56 0.95 21.74
N HIS A 80 -8.80 -0.02 21.21
CA HIS A 80 -9.15 -0.74 19.98
C HIS A 80 -10.56 -1.34 19.95
N ARG A 81 -11.06 -1.89 21.06
CA ARG A 81 -12.42 -2.46 21.13
C ARG A 81 -13.50 -1.41 20.88
N ARG A 82 -13.33 -0.21 21.41
CA ARG A 82 -14.27 0.91 21.24
C ARG A 82 -14.26 1.41 19.80
N VAL A 83 -13.06 1.61 19.23
CA VAL A 83 -12.89 2.00 17.82
C VAL A 83 -13.50 0.95 16.89
N GLY A 84 -13.17 -0.32 17.08
CA GLY A 84 -13.68 -1.41 16.24
C GLY A 84 -15.21 -1.53 16.29
N ARG A 85 -15.82 -1.36 17.46
CA ARG A 85 -17.28 -1.32 17.61
C ARG A 85 -17.89 -0.15 16.84
N LEU A 86 -17.37 1.07 17.03
CA LEU A 86 -17.89 2.26 16.35
C LEU A 86 -17.73 2.17 14.83
N MET A 87 -16.59 1.66 14.34
CA MET A 87 -16.38 1.39 12.92
C MET A 87 -17.40 0.37 12.40
N GLY A 88 -17.60 -0.73 13.11
CA GLY A 88 -18.54 -1.79 12.73
C GLY A 88 -20.00 -1.33 12.70
N GLU A 89 -20.47 -0.64 13.74
CA GLU A 89 -21.82 -0.07 13.84
C GLU A 89 -22.11 0.96 12.74
N ASN A 90 -21.08 1.62 12.20
CA ASN A 90 -21.21 2.66 11.17
C ASN A 90 -20.79 2.20 9.77
N GLY A 91 -20.54 0.91 9.56
CA GLY A 91 -20.15 0.37 8.25
C GLY A 91 -18.79 0.87 7.74
N ILE A 92 -17.94 1.44 8.60
CA ILE A 92 -16.62 1.95 8.25
C ILE A 92 -15.69 0.75 8.07
N LYS A 93 -15.36 0.45 6.82
CA LYS A 93 -14.50 -0.68 6.43
C LYS A 93 -13.25 -0.16 5.75
N ILE A 94 -12.21 -0.99 5.81
CA ILE A 94 -10.97 -0.75 5.07
C ILE A 94 -11.25 -1.06 3.61
N ILE A 95 -10.95 -0.11 2.72
CA ILE A 95 -10.85 -0.41 1.29
C ILE A 95 -9.39 -0.68 1.00
N ARG A 96 -9.06 -1.97 0.85
CA ARG A 96 -7.77 -2.35 0.27
C ARG A 96 -7.85 -2.09 -1.23
N THR A 97 -7.18 -1.05 -1.71
CA THR A 97 -6.97 -0.85 -3.14
C THR A 97 -6.04 -1.94 -3.65
N GLN A 98 -6.55 -3.15 -3.89
CA GLN A 98 -5.80 -4.14 -4.65
C GLN A 98 -5.93 -3.82 -6.13
N LYS A 99 -4.89 -3.22 -6.69
CA LYS A 99 -4.54 -3.44 -8.09
C LYS A 99 -3.14 -4.06 -8.12
N TYR A 100 -3.07 -5.36 -7.83
CA TYR A 100 -1.91 -6.13 -8.28
C TYR A 100 -2.05 -6.30 -9.79
N LYS A 101 -1.47 -5.36 -10.56
CA LYS A 101 -1.14 -5.63 -11.95
C LYS A 101 0.17 -6.41 -11.92
N ALA A 102 0.11 -7.70 -12.22
CA ALA A 102 1.31 -8.47 -12.54
C ALA A 102 1.94 -7.83 -13.80
N THR A 103 3.00 -7.04 -13.60
CA THR A 103 3.68 -6.31 -14.68
C THR A 103 4.94 -7.02 -15.16
N THR A 104 5.53 -7.87 -14.32
CA THR A 104 6.73 -8.64 -14.62
C THR A 104 6.32 -9.99 -15.21
N ASP A 105 6.33 -10.09 -16.53
CA ASP A 105 6.25 -11.38 -17.20
C ASP A 105 7.60 -12.09 -17.08
N SER A 106 7.79 -12.82 -15.98
CA SER A 106 8.96 -13.67 -15.76
C SER A 106 8.89 -15.01 -16.52
N ASN A 107 7.82 -15.25 -17.29
CA ASN A 107 7.59 -16.43 -18.12
C ASN A 107 7.85 -16.13 -19.61
N HIS A 108 8.89 -15.36 -19.91
CA HIS A 108 9.33 -15.10 -21.27
C HIS A 108 10.47 -16.05 -21.70
N THR A 109 10.64 -16.27 -23.01
CA THR A 109 11.70 -17.09 -23.59
C THR A 109 13.08 -16.42 -23.67
N PHE A 110 13.24 -15.19 -23.16
CA PHE A 110 14.53 -14.48 -23.19
C PHE A 110 15.57 -15.08 -22.22
N ASN A 111 16.85 -14.89 -22.55
CA ASN A 111 17.98 -15.39 -21.77
C ASN A 111 18.01 -14.78 -20.37
N ILE A 112 17.94 -15.63 -19.34
CA ILE A 112 18.02 -15.25 -17.93
C ILE A 112 19.49 -15.32 -17.49
N ALA A 113 20.02 -14.23 -16.94
CA ALA A 113 21.37 -14.19 -16.37
C ALA A 113 21.42 -14.86 -14.99
N PRO A 114 22.56 -15.45 -14.57
CA PRO A 114 22.72 -15.96 -13.21
C PRO A 114 22.60 -14.82 -12.18
N ASN A 115 22.13 -15.13 -10.97
CA ASN A 115 22.14 -14.19 -9.85
C ASN A 115 23.56 -14.09 -9.31
N LEU A 116 24.31 -13.08 -9.73
CA LEU A 116 25.68 -12.82 -9.27
C LEU A 116 25.71 -12.01 -7.96
N LEU A 117 24.58 -11.43 -7.58
CA LEU A 117 24.48 -10.58 -6.39
C LEU A 117 24.15 -11.40 -5.14
N ASP A 118 23.33 -12.44 -5.26
CA ASP A 118 23.01 -13.41 -4.19
C ASP A 118 22.75 -12.76 -2.81
N GLN A 119 21.97 -11.67 -2.81
CA GLN A 119 21.66 -10.84 -1.62
C GLN A 119 22.85 -10.12 -0.96
N ASP A 120 24.04 -10.17 -1.56
CA ASP A 120 25.17 -9.33 -1.20
C ASP A 120 25.07 -7.95 -1.87
N PHE A 121 24.37 -7.04 -1.19
CA PHE A 121 24.26 -5.63 -1.57
C PHE A 121 25.49 -4.80 -1.18
N SER A 122 26.51 -5.39 -0.54
CA SER A 122 27.67 -4.64 -0.08
C SER A 122 28.56 -4.24 -1.26
N ALA A 123 29.07 -3.01 -1.22
CA ALA A 123 30.06 -2.51 -2.16
C ALA A 123 31.11 -1.73 -1.36
N THR A 124 32.37 -1.84 -1.74
CA THR A 124 33.49 -1.14 -1.09
C THR A 124 33.81 0.20 -1.74
N GLY A 125 33.26 0.46 -2.94
CA GLY A 125 33.40 1.72 -3.66
C GLY A 125 32.32 1.93 -4.72
N PRO A 126 32.21 3.16 -5.26
CA PRO A 126 31.24 3.50 -6.28
C PRO A 126 31.47 2.71 -7.58
N ASN A 127 30.40 2.47 -8.34
CA ASN A 127 30.44 1.81 -9.65
C ASN A 127 30.95 0.37 -9.63
N GLN A 128 30.82 -0.32 -8.50
CA GLN A 128 31.06 -1.77 -8.41
C GLN A 128 29.78 -2.57 -8.67
N LYS A 129 28.67 -2.10 -8.09
CA LYS A 129 27.36 -2.75 -8.19
C LYS A 129 26.28 -1.69 -8.38
N TRP A 130 25.55 -1.80 -9.47
CA TRP A 130 24.37 -0.99 -9.78
C TRP A 130 23.12 -1.86 -9.70
N ALA A 131 22.03 -1.27 -9.22
CA ALA A 131 20.72 -1.91 -9.20
C ALA A 131 19.71 -1.11 -10.00
N GLY A 132 18.93 -1.78 -10.83
CA GLY A 132 17.84 -1.19 -11.60
C GLY A 132 16.48 -1.73 -11.15
N ASP A 133 15.50 -0.83 -11.01
CA ASP A 133 14.11 -1.19 -10.71
C ASP A 133 13.11 -0.31 -11.49
N ILE A 134 11.92 -0.84 -11.76
CA ILE A 134 10.80 -0.11 -12.37
C ILE A 134 9.64 -0.05 -11.38
N SER A 135 9.37 1.15 -10.89
CA SER A 135 8.21 1.44 -10.03
C SER A 135 7.11 2.15 -10.80
N TYR A 136 5.92 2.21 -10.22
CA TYR A 136 4.75 2.88 -10.77
C TYR A 136 4.21 3.91 -9.80
N ILE A 137 3.88 5.09 -10.34
CA ILE A 137 3.39 6.24 -9.57
C ILE A 137 1.98 6.53 -10.04
N TRP A 138 1.04 6.61 -9.10
CA TRP A 138 -0.32 7.07 -9.39
C TRP A 138 -0.36 8.59 -9.48
N THR A 139 -0.88 9.11 -10.58
CA THR A 139 -1.05 10.57 -10.80
C THR A 139 -2.51 10.88 -11.10
N SER A 140 -2.88 12.17 -11.10
CA SER A 140 -4.23 12.62 -11.50
C SER A 140 -4.58 12.27 -12.95
N GLU A 141 -3.58 12.06 -13.80
CA GLU A 141 -3.74 11.74 -15.23
C GLU A 141 -3.62 10.22 -15.52
N GLY A 142 -3.39 9.41 -14.48
CA GLY A 142 -3.28 7.96 -14.58
C GLY A 142 -1.94 7.41 -14.09
N TRP A 143 -1.60 6.19 -14.53
CA TRP A 143 -0.37 5.51 -14.15
C TRP A 143 0.84 6.06 -14.90
N LEU A 144 1.88 6.43 -14.14
CA LEU A 144 3.21 6.72 -14.66
C LEU A 144 4.19 5.63 -14.24
N TYR A 145 5.06 5.21 -15.14
CA TYR A 145 6.11 4.24 -14.88
C TYR A 145 7.45 4.96 -14.77
N LEU A 146 8.19 4.68 -13.70
CA LEU A 146 9.49 5.26 -13.37
C LEU A 146 10.52 4.13 -13.33
N ALA A 147 11.52 4.17 -14.21
CA ALA A 147 12.72 3.35 -14.09
C ALA A 147 13.81 4.13 -13.36
N VAL A 148 14.50 3.48 -12.43
CA VAL A 148 15.58 4.06 -11.62
C VAL A 148 16.78 3.11 -11.62
N ILE A 149 17.97 3.68 -11.68
CA ILE A 149 19.24 2.97 -11.46
C ILE A 149 19.95 3.61 -10.27
N LEU A 150 20.25 2.79 -9.26
CA LEU A 150 21.03 3.14 -8.07
C LEU A 150 22.45 2.60 -8.18
N ASP A 151 23.41 3.38 -7.68
CA ASP A 151 24.71 2.86 -7.24
C ASP A 151 24.60 2.33 -5.81
N LEU A 152 24.92 1.05 -5.59
CA LEU A 152 24.70 0.40 -4.29
C LEU A 152 25.64 0.89 -3.20
N TYR A 153 26.82 1.39 -3.56
CA TYR A 153 27.75 1.99 -2.59
C TYR A 153 27.21 3.31 -2.04
N SER A 154 26.93 4.27 -2.94
CA SER A 154 26.53 5.62 -2.54
C SER A 154 25.03 5.76 -2.27
N ARG A 155 24.22 4.76 -2.60
CA ARG A 155 22.75 4.81 -2.63
C ARG A 155 22.19 5.97 -3.46
N ARG A 156 22.99 6.50 -4.37
CA ARG A 156 22.61 7.62 -5.24
C ARG A 156 21.89 7.12 -6.47
N VAL A 157 20.79 7.79 -6.82
CA VAL A 157 20.16 7.66 -8.14
C VAL A 157 21.09 8.25 -9.19
N ILE A 158 21.55 7.39 -10.09
CA ILE A 158 22.51 7.73 -11.14
C ILE A 158 21.87 7.76 -12.53
N GLY A 159 20.72 7.11 -12.70
CA GLY A 159 19.92 7.22 -13.92
C GLY A 159 18.45 7.01 -13.60
N TRP A 160 17.58 7.70 -14.32
CA TRP A 160 16.15 7.52 -14.20
C TRP A 160 15.43 7.93 -15.50
N ALA A 161 14.23 7.41 -15.70
CA ALA A 161 13.37 7.82 -16.81
C ALA A 161 11.90 7.57 -16.46
N VAL A 162 11.01 8.41 -17.01
CA VAL A 162 9.56 8.27 -16.84
C VAL A 162 8.84 8.01 -18.16
N SER A 163 7.71 7.31 -18.11
CA SER A 163 6.86 7.02 -19.26
C SER A 163 5.43 6.68 -18.84
N ASN A 164 4.44 7.02 -19.66
CA ASN A 164 3.06 6.56 -19.50
C ASN A 164 2.86 5.09 -19.89
N ARG A 165 3.87 4.43 -20.47
CA ARG A 165 3.88 3.02 -20.87
C ARG A 165 5.14 2.31 -20.40
N MET A 166 4.96 1.12 -19.82
CA MET A 166 6.06 0.24 -19.44
C MET A 166 6.62 -0.49 -20.68
N LYS A 167 7.53 0.17 -21.40
CA LYS A 167 8.27 -0.38 -22.55
C LYS A 167 9.75 -0.55 -22.22
N LYS A 168 10.47 -1.40 -22.96
CA LYS A 168 11.93 -1.56 -22.87
C LYS A 168 12.70 -0.23 -22.98
N ASP A 169 12.20 0.71 -23.77
CA ASP A 169 12.81 2.04 -23.96
C ASP A 169 12.90 2.85 -22.65
N LEU A 170 12.03 2.56 -21.68
CA LEU A 170 12.07 3.18 -20.36
C LEU A 170 13.36 2.80 -19.62
N ALA A 171 13.65 1.50 -19.54
CA ALA A 171 14.85 0.98 -18.90
C ALA A 171 16.12 1.41 -19.65
N ILE A 172 16.09 1.37 -20.99
CA ILE A 172 17.22 1.81 -21.83
C ILE A 172 17.58 3.27 -21.56
N ARG A 173 16.59 4.18 -21.50
CA ARG A 173 16.87 5.60 -21.23
C ARG A 173 17.48 5.83 -19.84
N ALA A 174 17.00 5.10 -18.83
CA ALA A 174 17.59 5.18 -17.49
C ALA A 174 19.04 4.67 -17.48
N LEU A 175 19.33 3.58 -18.21
CA LEU A 175 20.69 3.03 -18.36
C LEU A 175 21.63 3.99 -19.09
N ASP A 176 21.21 4.54 -20.22
CA ASP A 176 22.00 5.50 -20.99
C ASP A 176 22.36 6.73 -20.14
N MET A 177 21.40 7.23 -19.36
CA MET A 177 21.63 8.33 -18.41
C MET A 177 22.67 7.95 -17.34
N ALA A 178 22.55 6.77 -16.74
CA ALA A 178 23.48 6.30 -15.71
C ALA A 178 24.91 6.15 -16.25
N VAL A 179 25.04 5.55 -17.44
CA VAL A 179 26.34 5.38 -18.12
C VAL A 179 26.95 6.73 -18.47
N ALA A 180 26.17 7.67 -19.02
CA ALA A 180 26.65 9.00 -19.35
C ALA A 180 27.13 9.77 -18.11
N LEU A 181 26.44 9.61 -16.98
CA LEU A 181 26.78 10.30 -15.74
C LEU A 181 28.02 9.72 -15.05
N ARG A 182 28.17 8.39 -15.03
CA ARG A 182 29.15 7.70 -14.18
C ARG A 182 30.32 7.09 -14.91
N GLN A 183 30.20 6.84 -16.21
CA GLN A 183 31.21 6.15 -17.04
C GLN A 183 31.85 4.97 -16.28
N PRO A 184 31.05 3.94 -15.94
CA PRO A 184 31.49 2.89 -15.04
C PRO A 184 32.67 2.12 -15.65
N PRO A 185 33.55 1.56 -14.80
CA PRO A 185 34.60 0.67 -15.26
C PRO A 185 33.99 -0.61 -15.83
N GLU A 186 34.79 -1.31 -16.64
CA GLU A 186 34.50 -2.70 -17.01
C GLU A 186 34.32 -3.54 -15.74
N ASP A 187 33.52 -4.61 -15.83
CA ASP A 187 33.17 -5.52 -14.73
C ASP A 187 32.20 -4.98 -13.65
N CYS A 188 31.67 -3.77 -13.80
CA CYS A 188 30.57 -3.31 -12.92
C CYS A 188 29.39 -4.29 -12.99
N ILE A 189 28.90 -4.74 -11.85
CA ILE A 189 27.72 -5.60 -11.77
C ILE A 189 26.48 -4.73 -11.99
N HIS A 190 25.61 -5.14 -12.91
CA HIS A 190 24.29 -4.53 -13.08
C HIS A 190 23.22 -5.56 -12.72
N HIS A 191 22.53 -5.33 -11.61
CA HIS A 191 21.48 -6.21 -11.11
C HIS A 191 20.09 -5.65 -11.39
N THR A 192 19.21 -6.49 -11.92
CA THR A 192 17.79 -6.15 -12.18
C THR A 192 16.88 -7.33 -11.85
N ASP A 193 15.58 -7.08 -11.78
CA ASP A 193 14.62 -8.19 -11.74
C ASP A 193 14.53 -8.92 -13.10
N ARG A 194 13.75 -10.01 -13.15
CA ARG A 194 13.50 -10.76 -14.40
C ARG A 194 12.41 -10.13 -15.28
N GLY A 195 12.24 -8.81 -15.26
CA GLY A 195 11.30 -8.12 -16.14
C GLY A 195 11.67 -8.27 -17.61
N SER A 196 10.66 -8.47 -18.47
CA SER A 196 10.85 -8.59 -19.92
C SER A 196 11.53 -7.36 -20.54
N GLN A 197 11.47 -6.21 -19.87
CA GLN A 197 12.15 -4.97 -20.25
C GLN A 197 13.67 -5.10 -20.11
N TYR A 198 14.15 -5.69 -19.00
CA TYR A 198 15.57 -5.92 -18.72
C TYR A 198 16.13 -7.14 -19.47
N CYS A 199 15.30 -8.15 -19.71
CA CYS A 199 15.69 -9.32 -20.52
C CYS A 199 15.66 -9.06 -22.03
N SER A 200 15.25 -7.86 -22.48
CA SER A 200 15.19 -7.56 -23.91
C SER A 200 16.59 -7.56 -24.55
N ASN A 201 16.69 -8.12 -25.76
CA ASN A 201 17.96 -8.21 -26.51
C ASN A 201 18.68 -6.87 -26.66
N GLU A 202 17.92 -5.78 -26.77
CA GLU A 202 18.48 -4.44 -26.92
C GLU A 202 19.12 -3.95 -25.62
N TYR A 203 18.48 -4.20 -24.47
CA TYR A 203 19.03 -3.86 -23.16
C TYR A 203 20.31 -4.66 -22.88
N GLN A 204 20.27 -5.97 -23.13
CA GLN A 204 21.42 -6.87 -22.97
C GLN A 204 22.60 -6.43 -23.87
N LYS A 205 22.34 -6.08 -25.14
CA LYS A 205 23.38 -5.56 -26.04
C LYS A 205 24.02 -4.28 -25.52
N ARG A 206 23.25 -3.37 -24.91
CA ARG A 206 23.81 -2.15 -24.33
C ARG A 206 24.67 -2.43 -23.11
N LEU A 207 24.24 -3.34 -22.23
CA LEU A 207 25.04 -3.77 -21.09
C LEU A 207 26.38 -4.39 -21.54
N SER A 208 26.35 -5.29 -22.52
CA SER A 208 27.58 -5.90 -23.06
C SER A 208 28.50 -4.87 -23.72
N LYS A 209 27.94 -3.87 -24.43
CA LYS A 209 28.73 -2.78 -25.04
C LYS A 209 29.52 -1.97 -24.01
N HIS A 210 28.99 -1.84 -22.79
CA HIS A 210 29.61 -1.10 -21.70
C HIS A 210 30.36 -1.99 -20.69
N GLY A 211 30.55 -3.28 -20.98
CA GLY A 211 31.36 -4.19 -20.16
C GLY A 211 30.72 -4.58 -18.81
N PHE A 212 29.39 -4.49 -18.66
CA PHE A 212 28.72 -4.86 -17.42
C PHE A 212 28.65 -6.38 -17.21
N LYS A 213 28.79 -6.81 -15.95
CA LYS A 213 28.42 -8.15 -15.49
C LYS A 213 26.94 -8.17 -15.14
N ILE A 214 26.16 -8.86 -15.95
CA ILE A 214 24.69 -8.86 -15.84
C ILE A 214 24.28 -9.85 -14.75
N SER A 215 23.48 -9.37 -13.80
CA SER A 215 22.90 -10.17 -12.71
C SER A 215 21.38 -10.02 -12.71
N MET A 216 20.66 -11.11 -12.48
CA MET A 216 19.20 -11.06 -12.34
C MET A 216 18.73 -11.81 -11.10
N SER A 217 17.70 -11.30 -10.43
CA SER A 217 17.12 -11.92 -9.24
C SER A 217 16.52 -13.30 -9.49
N GLY A 218 16.26 -14.08 -8.43
CA GLY A 218 15.52 -15.34 -8.49
C GLY A 218 14.05 -15.14 -8.93
N LYS A 219 13.44 -16.17 -9.54
CA LYS A 219 12.01 -16.12 -9.89
C LYS A 219 11.16 -16.00 -8.62
N GLY A 220 10.40 -14.92 -8.51
CA GLY A 220 9.50 -14.70 -7.37
C GLY A 220 10.21 -14.37 -6.06
N ASN A 221 11.51 -14.06 -6.09
CA ASN A 221 12.27 -13.68 -4.90
C ASN A 221 12.42 -12.16 -4.83
N CYS A 222 11.50 -11.49 -4.12
CA CYS A 222 11.55 -10.04 -3.93
C CYS A 222 12.72 -9.59 -3.04
N TYR A 223 13.26 -10.47 -2.20
CA TYR A 223 14.40 -10.17 -1.32
C TYR A 223 15.71 -9.96 -2.10
N ASP A 224 15.83 -10.55 -3.30
CA ASP A 224 16.97 -10.31 -4.18
C ASP A 224 16.92 -8.92 -4.85
N CYS A 225 15.78 -8.23 -4.76
CA CYS A 225 15.55 -6.91 -5.34
C CYS A 225 15.34 -5.80 -4.29
N GLU A 226 15.54 -6.08 -3.01
CA GLU A 226 15.20 -5.16 -1.92
C GLU A 226 16.26 -4.05 -1.75
N TYR A 227 16.40 -3.21 -2.78
CA TYR A 227 17.36 -2.10 -2.85
C TYR A 227 16.87 -0.82 -2.16
N GLY A 228 15.65 -0.82 -1.60
CA GLY A 228 15.04 0.34 -0.94
C GLY A 228 14.52 1.42 -1.91
N ILE A 229 14.29 1.08 -3.19
CA ILE A 229 13.86 2.05 -4.23
C ILE A 229 12.34 2.18 -4.33
N ALA A 230 11.55 1.17 -3.93
CA ALA A 230 10.09 1.23 -4.02
C ALA A 230 9.40 0.36 -2.97
N ALA A 231 8.46 0.98 -2.25
CA ALA A 231 7.35 0.35 -1.54
C ALA A 231 6.03 0.82 -2.20
#